data_AF-A0A3G1QRK9-F1
#
_entry.id   AF-A0A3G1QRK9-F1
#
_cell.length_a   1.000
_cell.length_b   1.000
_cell.length_c   1.000
_cell.angle_alpha   90.00
_cell.angle_beta   90.00
_cell.angle_gamma   90.00
#
_symmetry.space_group_name_H-M   'P 1'
#
loop_
_entity.id
_entity.type
_entity.pdbx_description
1 polymer ?
#
loop_
_entity_poly.entity_id
_entity_poly.type
_entity_poly.pdbx_seq_one_letter_code
_entity_poly.pdbx_strand_id
1 'polypeptide(L)' 'TIQENIYMRQPPGYEDESKSNYVCKLQRSLYGLKQASRAWFARLSTFLLDYGFTASMADPSMFLMRQDSRTMILLV' A
#
# COMPACT_ATOMS: atom_id res chain seq x y z
N THR A 1 -3.55 -2.63 -2.68
CA THR A 1 -4.10 -2.54 -4.06
C THR A 1 -4.64 -1.14 -4.26
N ILE A 2 -4.59 -0.57 -5.47
CA ILE A 2 -5.18 0.75 -5.73
C ILE A 2 -6.71 0.57 -5.83
N GLN A 3 -7.50 1.36 -5.09
CA GLN A 3 -8.97 1.29 -5.17
C GLN A 3 -9.55 2.15 -6.30
N GLU A 4 -8.81 3.16 -6.71
CA GLU A 4 -9.15 4.12 -7.75
C GLU A 4 -8.53 3.75 -9.11
N ASN A 5 -9.17 4.17 -10.20
CA ASN A 5 -8.63 3.97 -11.54
C ASN A 5 -7.58 5.04 -11.84
N ILE A 6 -6.31 4.64 -11.84
CA ILE A 6 -5.20 5.54 -12.15
C ILE A 6 -4.56 5.11 -13.46
N TYR A 7 -4.36 6.09 -14.34
CA TYR A 7 -3.73 5.92 -15.62
C TYR A 7 -2.45 6.74 -15.68
N MET A 8 -1.45 6.25 -16.39
CA MET A 8 -0.23 6.97 -16.69
C MET A 8 0.07 6.89 -18.18
N ARG A 9 0.86 7.85 -18.68
CA ARG A 9 1.44 7.73 -20.01
C ARG A 9 2.28 6.46 -20.10
N GLN A 10 2.40 5.95 -21.32
CA GLN A 10 3.29 4.82 -21.59
C GLN A 10 4.70 5.16 -21.10
N PRO A 11 5.36 4.25 -20.36
CA PRO A 11 6.68 4.53 -19.84
C PRO A 11 7.70 4.57 -21.00
N PRO A 12 8.73 5.43 -20.89
CA PRO A 12 9.78 5.49 -21.90
C PRO A 12 10.39 4.10 -22.17
N GLY A 13 10.48 3.72 -23.45
CA GLY A 13 10.98 2.42 -23.89
C GLY A 13 9.95 1.28 -23.92
N TYR A 14 8.70 1.53 -23.53
CA TYR A 14 7.58 0.58 -23.60
C TYR A 14 6.40 1.14 -24.41
N GLU A 15 6.65 2.15 -25.23
CA GLU A 15 5.65 2.79 -26.08
C GLU A 15 5.30 1.87 -27.26
N ASP A 16 4.01 1.65 -27.48
CA ASP A 16 3.50 0.97 -28.67
C ASP A 16 3.29 2.01 -29.78
N GLU A 17 4.15 1.99 -30.81
CA GLU A 17 4.10 2.92 -31.94
C GLU A 17 2.75 2.87 -32.68
N SER A 18 2.12 1.70 -32.75
CA SER A 18 0.81 1.54 -33.39
C SER A 18 -0.34 2.12 -32.56
N LYS A 19 -0.10 2.39 -31.27
CA LYS A 19 -1.08 2.85 -30.28
C LYS A 19 -0.51 3.98 -29.43
N SER A 20 0.07 4.98 -30.10
CA SER A 20 0.72 6.12 -29.44
C SER A 20 -0.18 6.91 -28.48
N ASN A 21 -1.51 6.87 -28.68
CA ASN A 21 -2.49 7.54 -27.83
C ASN A 21 -2.95 6.73 -26.62
N TYR A 22 -2.44 5.50 -26.42
CA TYR A 22 -2.85 4.66 -25.30
C TYR A 22 -2.16 5.08 -24.00
N VAL A 23 -2.79 4.71 -22.89
CA VAL A 23 -2.29 4.94 -21.52
C VAL A 23 -2.31 3.63 -20.73
N CYS A 24 -1.39 3.50 -19.78
CA CYS A 24 -1.30 2.31 -18.93
C CYS A 24 -2.20 2.49 -17.70
N LYS A 25 -3.07 1.52 -17.43
CA LYS A 25 -3.82 1.45 -16.17
C LYS A 25 -2.96 0.80 -15.09
N LEU A 26 -2.76 1.50 -13.99
CA LEU A 26 -2.01 0.99 -12.85
C LEU A 26 -2.83 -0.05 -12.08
N GLN A 27 -2.25 -1.24 -11.92
CA GLN A 27 -2.81 -2.32 -11.08
C GLN A 27 -2.29 -2.24 -9.64
N ARG A 28 -1.13 -1.62 -9.43
CA ARG A 28 -0.45 -1.46 -8.14
C ARG A 28 0.10 -0.04 -8.00
N SER A 29 0.19 0.45 -6.76
CA SER A 29 0.75 1.77 -6.48
C SER A 29 2.24 1.79 -6.80
N LEU A 30 2.64 2.70 -7.68
CA LEU A 30 4.04 3.04 -7.90
C LEU A 30 4.51 4.03 -6.83
N TYR A 31 5.81 4.03 -6.57
CA TYR A 31 6.44 5.04 -5.72
C TYR A 31 6.18 6.46 -6.27
N GLY A 32 6.08 7.43 -5.37
CA GLY A 32 5.83 8.83 -5.73
C GLY A 32 4.36 9.17 -6.04
N LEU A 33 3.48 8.17 -6.13
CA LEU A 33 2.05 8.45 -6.22
C LEU A 33 1.51 8.90 -4.85
N LYS A 34 0.59 9.87 -4.85
CA LYS A 34 -0.02 10.42 -3.61
C LYS A 34 -0.68 9.34 -2.76
N GLN A 35 -1.31 8.36 -3.39
CA GLN A 35 -1.99 7.25 -2.72
C GLN A 35 -1.07 6.07 -2.36
N ALA A 36 0.22 6.11 -2.74
CA ALA A 36 1.14 5.01 -2.49
C ALA A 36 1.30 4.73 -0.99
N SER A 37 1.48 5.78 -0.17
CA SER A 37 1.62 5.64 1.28
C SER A 37 0.40 4.97 1.90
N ARG A 38 -0.81 5.38 1.53
CA ARG A 38 -2.07 4.77 2.00
C ARG A 38 -2.22 3.33 1.55
N ALA A 39 -1.86 3.01 0.31
CA ALA A 39 -1.93 1.65 -0.21
C ALA A 39 -0.95 0.70 0.50
N TRP A 40 0.25 1.19 0.83
CA TRP A 40 1.24 0.47 1.60
C TRP A 40 0.81 0.27 3.06
N PHE A 41 0.35 1.34 3.71
CA PHE A 41 -0.19 1.27 5.06
C PHE A 41 -1.32 0.23 5.14
N ALA A 42 -2.33 0.32 4.28
CA ALA A 42 -3.43 -0.64 4.27
C ALA A 42 -2.95 -2.09 4.10
N ARG A 43 -1.97 -2.33 3.20
CA ARG A 43 -1.41 -3.68 3.00
C ARG A 43 -0.67 -4.20 4.23
N LEU A 44 0.14 -3.35 4.86
CA LEU A 44 0.89 -3.69 6.07
C LEU A 44 -0.05 -3.90 7.26
N SER A 45 -1.02 -3.01 7.47
CA SER A 45 -2.01 -3.12 8.54
C SER A 45 -2.80 -4.43 8.44
N THR A 46 -3.28 -4.81 7.25
CA THR A 46 -3.95 -6.11 7.07
C THR A 46 -3.02 -7.27 7.44
N PHE A 47 -1.76 -7.24 6.97
CA PHE A 47 -0.79 -8.28 7.29
C PHE A 47 -0.52 -8.39 8.80
N LEU A 48 -0.37 -7.26 9.50
CA LEU A 48 -0.13 -7.24 10.94
C LEU A 48 -1.32 -7.80 11.72
N LEU A 49 -2.54 -7.43 11.33
CA LEU A 49 -3.77 -7.96 11.93
C LEU A 49 -3.87 -9.48 11.73
N ASP A 50 -3.63 -9.97 10.53
CA ASP A 50 -3.64 -11.41 10.22
C ASP A 50 -2.55 -12.17 10.99
N TYR A 51 -1.41 -11.52 11.26
CA TYR A 51 -0.31 -12.09 12.05
C TYR A 51 -0.62 -12.15 13.56
N GLY A 52 -1.64 -11.43 14.04
CA GLY A 52 -2.05 -11.43 15.44
C GLY A 52 -1.73 -10.14 16.22
N PHE A 53 -1.29 -9.08 15.54
CA PHE A 53 -1.29 -7.74 16.13
C PHE A 53 -2.73 -7.19 16.21
N THR A 54 -2.94 -6.25 17.13
CA THR A 54 -4.14 -5.43 17.22
C THR A 54 -3.80 -3.97 17.01
N ALA A 55 -4.64 -3.25 16.26
CA ALA A 55 -4.47 -1.81 16.07
C ALA A 55 -4.85 -1.05 17.34
N SER A 56 -4.06 -0.05 17.71
CA SER A 56 -4.36 0.82 18.84
C SER A 56 -5.54 1.74 18.54
N MET A 57 -6.40 1.95 19.53
CA MET A 57 -7.49 2.93 19.44
C MET A 57 -7.01 4.36 19.66
N ALA A 58 -5.85 4.55 20.31
CA ALA A 58 -5.31 5.85 20.64
C ALA A 58 -4.45 6.43 19.51
N ASP A 59 -3.81 5.56 18.72
CA ASP A 59 -2.93 5.94 17.62
C ASP A 59 -3.13 4.98 16.42
N PRO A 60 -3.68 5.46 15.29
CA PRO A 60 -3.90 4.64 14.09
C PRO A 60 -2.63 4.00 13.51
N SER A 61 -1.44 4.54 13.82
CA SER A 61 -0.15 4.02 13.35
C SER A 61 0.45 2.94 14.26
N MET A 62 -0.15 2.71 15.44
CA MET A 62 0.39 1.82 16.45
C MET A 62 -0.30 0.46 16.45
N PHE A 63 0.50 -0.60 16.46
CA PHE A 63 0.06 -1.99 16.54
C PHE A 63 0.68 -2.68 17.77
N LEU A 64 -0.12 -3.47 18.48
CA LEU A 64 0.31 -4.17 19.69
C LEU A 64 0.11 -5.67 19.53
N MET A 65 1.05 -6.46 20.05
CA MET A 65 0.88 -7.91 20.17
C MET A 65 1.38 -8.37 21.54
N ARG A 66 0.56 -9.16 22.23
CA ARG A 66 0.90 -9.74 23.52
C ARG A 66 1.07 -11.24 23.38
N GLN A 67 2.23 -11.75 23.78
CA GLN A 67 2.52 -13.17 23.86
C GLN A 67 3.12 -13.45 25.23
N ASP A 68 2.45 -14.28 26.02
CA ASP A 68 2.80 -14.58 27.41
C ASP A 68 3.05 -13.30 28.24
N SER A 69 4.28 -13.12 28.71
CA SER A 69 4.75 -11.96 29.48
C SER A 69 5.44 -10.89 28.64
N ARG A 70 5.42 -11.02 27.30
CA ARG A 70 6.05 -10.07 26.36
C ARG A 70 4.99 -9.27 25.62
N THR A 71 5.25 -7.97 25.50
CA THR A 71 4.46 -7.07 24.66
C THR A 71 5.36 -6.50 23.58
N MET A 72 4.94 -6.66 22.33
CA MET A 72 5.54 -6.00 21.17
C MET A 72 4.67 -4.82 20.76
N ILE A 73 5.31 -3.69 20.49
CA ILE A 73 4.67 -2.47 19.98
C ILE A 73 5.39 -2.10 18.70
N LEU A 74 4.62 -1.89 17.64
CA LEU A 74 5.11 -1.46 16.34
C LEU A 74 4.43 -0.13 15.98
N LEU A 75 5.24 0.87 15.63
CA LEU A 75 4.78 2.16 15.13
C LEU A 75 5.14 2.26 13.65
N VAL A 76 4.17 2.60 12.80
CA VAL A 76 4.28 2.58 11.33
C VAL A 76 4.16 3.96 10.72
#